data_AF-A0A1M3LTW1-F1
#
_entry.id   AF-A0A1M3LTW1-F1
#
_cell.length_a   1.000
_cell.length_b   1.000
_cell.length_c   1.000
_cell.angle_alpha   90.00
_cell.angle_beta   90.00
_cell.angle_gamma   90.00
#
_symmetry.space_group_name_H-M   'P 1'
#
loop_
_entity.id
_entity.type
_entity.pdbx_description
1 polymer ?
#
loop_
_entity_poly.entity_id
_entity_poly.type
_entity_poly.pdbx_seq_one_letter_code
_entity_poly.pdbx_strand_id
1 'polypeptide(L)'
;MIQPATSGIAIPDDHGAKARGWLIAYYVTGSLFVAAAFANLIVYVASFSTRAFGAVLLCAGLMLLFGILSLICALTWSSYNASTRRELADALARAGHHGVDAKRLLQTKRPLVASSAGVLLQLRRERDDHRRQWILIDAFPLAGIPLSTP
;
A
#
# COMPACT_ATOMS: atom_id res chain seq x y z
N MET A 1 -13.14 15.58 -17.37
CA MET A 1 -12.49 16.78 -16.80
C MET A 1 -12.32 16.61 -15.30
N ILE A 2 -11.07 16.67 -14.81
CA ILE A 2 -10.74 16.64 -13.38
C ILE A 2 -11.10 17.98 -12.74
N GLN A 3 -11.77 17.96 -11.58
CA GLN A 3 -11.94 19.17 -10.81
C GLN A 3 -10.60 19.51 -10.13
N PRO A 4 -10.07 20.74 -10.25
CA PRO A 4 -8.79 21.07 -9.63
C PRO A 4 -8.87 20.94 -8.11
N ALA A 5 -7.74 20.57 -7.51
CA ALA A 5 -7.58 20.51 -6.06
C ALA A 5 -7.73 21.93 -5.47
N THR A 6 -8.56 22.10 -4.44
CA THR A 6 -8.73 23.44 -3.82
C THR A 6 -7.47 23.92 -3.08
N SER A 7 -6.56 23.02 -2.71
CA SER A 7 -5.24 23.37 -2.18
C SER A 7 -4.19 23.69 -3.25
N GLY A 8 -4.49 23.45 -4.54
CA GLY A 8 -3.51 23.54 -5.63
C GLY A 8 -2.53 22.37 -5.71
N ILE A 9 -2.65 21.34 -4.86
CA ILE A 9 -1.77 20.17 -4.87
C ILE A 9 -2.41 19.02 -5.65
N ALA A 10 -1.79 18.63 -6.76
CA ALA A 10 -2.14 17.47 -7.56
C ALA A 10 -0.89 16.62 -7.84
N ILE A 11 -0.93 15.34 -7.50
CA ILE A 11 0.19 14.40 -7.68
C ILE A 11 -0.31 13.20 -8.50
N PRO A 12 0.40 12.77 -9.55
CA PRO A 12 0.03 11.55 -10.27
C PRO A 12 0.18 10.31 -9.37
N ASP A 13 -0.84 9.45 -9.31
CA ASP A 13 -0.88 8.21 -8.51
C ASP A 13 -0.25 7.03 -9.28
N ASP A 14 0.93 7.24 -9.86
CA ASP A 14 1.61 6.21 -10.67
C ASP A 14 2.10 5.02 -9.83
N HIS A 15 2.27 5.27 -8.53
CA HIS A 15 2.76 4.30 -7.56
C HIS A 15 1.64 3.49 -6.90
N GLY A 16 0.42 4.02 -6.79
CA GLY A 16 -0.69 3.35 -6.09
C GLY A 16 -1.16 2.07 -6.77
N ALA A 17 -1.26 2.06 -8.10
CA ALA A 17 -1.64 0.86 -8.86
C ALA A 17 -0.55 -0.22 -8.79
N LYS A 18 0.73 0.17 -8.90
CA LYS A 18 1.87 -0.74 -8.77
C LYS A 18 1.97 -1.31 -7.37
N ALA A 19 1.81 -0.49 -6.33
CA ALA A 19 1.81 -0.92 -4.94
C ALA A 19 0.71 -1.96 -4.66
N ARG A 20 -0.50 -1.77 -5.21
CA ARG A 20 -1.58 -2.77 -5.11
C ARG A 20 -1.23 -4.07 -5.81
N GLY A 21 -0.61 -4.00 -6.99
CA GLY A 21 -0.13 -5.19 -7.71
C GLY A 21 0.88 -5.99 -6.86
N TRP A 22 1.86 -5.32 -6.25
CA TRP A 22 2.85 -5.94 -5.38
C TRP A 22 2.25 -6.49 -4.07
N LEU A 23 1.23 -5.85 -3.52
CA LEU A 23 0.49 -6.36 -2.37
C LEU A 23 -0.30 -7.63 -2.72
N ILE A 24 -0.97 -7.67 -3.88
CA ILE A 24 -1.64 -8.88 -4.35
C ILE A 24 -0.61 -9.99 -4.58
N ALA A 25 0.50 -9.68 -5.25
CA ALA A 25 1.59 -10.63 -5.47
C ALA A 25 2.11 -11.19 -4.14
N TYR A 26 2.34 -10.33 -3.13
CA TYR A 26 2.73 -10.73 -1.78
C TYR A 26 1.73 -11.73 -1.18
N TYR A 27 0.43 -11.45 -1.23
CA TYR A 27 -0.58 -12.37 -0.69
C TYR A 27 -0.63 -13.71 -1.45
N VAL A 28 -0.50 -13.69 -2.77
CA VAL A 28 -0.46 -14.90 -3.59
C VAL A 28 0.78 -15.73 -3.24
N THR A 29 1.97 -15.12 -3.22
CA THR A 29 3.21 -15.84 -2.89
C THR A 29 3.26 -16.29 -1.43
N GLY A 30 2.69 -15.51 -0.51
CA GLY A 30 2.58 -15.86 0.90
C GLY A 30 1.62 -17.04 1.13
N SER A 31 0.48 -17.08 0.43
CA SER A 31 -0.43 -18.22 0.50
C SER A 31 0.19 -19.50 -0.10
N LEU A 32 0.92 -19.40 -1.21
CA LEU A 32 1.68 -20.51 -1.78
C LEU A 32 2.78 -21.02 -0.84
N PHE A 33 3.45 -20.12 -0.11
CA PHE A 33 4.41 -20.50 0.94
C PHE A 33 3.75 -21.32 2.05
N VAL A 34 2.58 -20.88 2.55
CA VAL A 34 1.83 -21.60 3.59
C VAL A 34 1.36 -22.97 3.09
N ALA A 35 0.84 -23.03 1.85
CA ALA A 35 0.43 -24.28 1.22
C ALA A 35 1.61 -25.25 1.06
N ALA A 36 2.78 -24.75 0.63
CA ALA A 36 4.00 -25.55 0.51
C ALA A 36 4.50 -26.06 1.87
N ALA A 37 4.43 -25.23 2.93
CA ALA A 37 4.76 -25.64 4.29
C ALA A 37 3.84 -26.76 4.79
N PHE A 38 2.54 -26.65 4.53
CA PHE A 38 1.57 -27.69 4.90
C PHE A 38 1.79 -28.99 4.12
N ALA A 39 2.03 -28.90 2.81
CA ALA A 39 2.38 -30.05 1.99
C ALA A 39 3.67 -30.72 2.47
N ASN A 40 4.69 -29.94 2.81
CA ASN A 40 5.95 -30.45 3.35
C ASN A 40 5.74 -31.20 4.66
N LEU A 41 4.88 -30.70 5.55
CA LEU A 41 4.54 -31.39 6.80
C LEU A 41 3.91 -32.76 6.53
N ILE A 42 2.96 -32.85 5.61
CA ILE A 42 2.31 -34.12 5.23
C ILE A 42 3.34 -35.10 4.66
N VAL A 43 4.17 -34.65 3.72
CA VAL A 43 5.19 -35.48 3.07
C VAL A 43 6.24 -35.92 4.08
N TYR A 44 6.63 -35.07 5.03
CA TYR A 44 7.54 -35.41 6.11
C TYR A 44 6.97 -36.54 6.98
N VAL A 45 5.70 -36.45 7.40
CA VAL A 45 5.04 -37.51 8.17
C VAL A 45 4.95 -38.82 7.36
N ALA A 46 4.58 -38.73 6.07
CA ALA A 46 4.52 -39.90 5.19
C ALA A 46 5.90 -40.54 4.92
N SER A 47 6.98 -39.75 4.98
CA SER A 47 8.33 -40.23 4.73
C SER A 47 8.84 -41.23 5.78
N PHE A 48 8.29 -41.20 6.99
CA PHE A 48 8.59 -42.20 8.04
C PHE A 48 8.16 -43.62 7.62
N SER A 49 7.12 -43.75 6.79
CA SER A 49 6.65 -45.04 6.28
C SER A 49 7.28 -45.42 4.94
N THR A 50 7.57 -44.43 4.09
CA THR A 50 7.89 -44.64 2.66
C THR A 50 9.33 -44.33 2.26
N ARG A 51 10.18 -43.81 3.18
CA ARG A 51 11.55 -43.35 2.91
C ARG A 51 11.66 -42.32 1.77
N ALA A 52 10.61 -41.54 1.54
CA ALA A 52 10.52 -40.55 0.46
C ALA A 52 11.28 -39.23 0.75
N PHE A 53 12.57 -39.31 1.13
CA PHE A 53 13.40 -38.15 1.48
C PHE A 53 13.57 -37.13 0.33
N GLY A 54 13.60 -37.59 -0.92
CA GLY A 54 13.69 -36.69 -2.08
C GLY A 54 12.48 -35.75 -2.22
N ALA A 55 11.28 -36.24 -1.89
CA ALA A 55 10.06 -35.44 -1.93
C ALA A 55 10.05 -34.37 -0.82
N VAL A 56 10.54 -34.69 0.37
CA VAL A 56 10.71 -33.73 1.48
C VAL A 56 11.65 -32.60 1.07
N LEU A 57 12.79 -32.94 0.45
CA LEU A 57 13.76 -31.94 -0.01
C LEU A 57 13.19 -31.03 -1.11
N LEU A 58 12.44 -31.58 -2.06
CA LEU A 58 11.77 -30.79 -3.10
C LEU A 58 10.72 -29.84 -2.50
N CYS A 59 9.90 -30.32 -1.56
CA CYS A 59 8.92 -29.48 -0.87
C CYS A 59 9.59 -28.36 -0.04
N ALA A 60 10.70 -28.67 0.65
CA ALA A 60 11.47 -27.67 1.37
C ALA A 60 12.09 -26.61 0.43
N GLY A 61 12.59 -27.03 -0.74
CA GLY A 61 13.10 -26.11 -1.77
C GLY A 61 12.02 -25.18 -2.32
N LEU A 62 10.83 -25.70 -2.62
CA LEU A 62 9.67 -24.90 -3.05
C LEU A 62 9.22 -23.92 -1.96
N MET A 63 9.20 -24.37 -0.70
CA MET A 63 8.87 -23.52 0.44
C MET A 63 9.87 -22.35 0.55
N LEU A 64 11.18 -22.60 0.44
CA LEU A 64 12.18 -21.52 0.44
C LEU A 64 11.98 -20.55 -0.74
N LEU A 65 11.72 -21.06 -1.94
CA LEU A 65 11.48 -20.23 -3.12
C LEU A 65 10.29 -19.28 -2.91
N PHE A 66 9.14 -19.80 -2.47
CA PHE A 66 7.96 -18.96 -2.21
C PHE A 66 8.16 -18.01 -1.04
N GLY A 67 8.93 -18.41 -0.02
CA GLY A 67 9.31 -17.55 1.09
C GLY A 67 10.13 -16.34 0.64
N ILE A 68 11.17 -16.56 -0.18
CA ILE A 68 12.00 -15.49 -0.75
C ILE A 68 11.17 -14.59 -1.66
N LEU A 69 10.34 -15.18 -2.53
CA LEU A 69 9.51 -14.43 -3.46
C LEU A 69 8.50 -13.54 -2.72
N SER A 70 7.88 -14.07 -1.66
CA SER A 70 6.99 -13.31 -0.77
C SER A 70 7.73 -12.15 -0.09
N LEU A 71 8.94 -12.38 0.41
CA LEU A 71 9.75 -11.33 1.01
C LEU A 71 10.07 -10.21 0.00
N ILE A 72 10.45 -10.56 -1.23
CA ILE A 72 10.72 -9.59 -2.30
C ILE A 72 9.46 -8.77 -2.60
N CYS A 73 8.30 -9.41 -2.75
CA CYS A 73 7.04 -8.71 -2.98
C CYS A 73 6.69 -7.74 -1.82
N ALA A 74 6.91 -8.16 -0.57
CA ALA A 74 6.67 -7.33 0.61
C ALA A 74 7.60 -6.10 0.65
N LEU A 75 8.89 -6.29 0.40
CA LEU A 75 9.88 -5.22 0.37
C LEU A 75 9.59 -4.21 -0.75
N THR A 76 9.21 -4.72 -1.93
CA THR A 76 8.89 -3.90 -3.08
C THR A 76 7.61 -3.07 -2.82
N TRP A 77 6.57 -3.70 -2.25
CA TRP A 77 5.36 -2.99 -1.83
C TRP A 77 5.64 -1.91 -0.78
N SER A 78 6.47 -2.22 0.22
CA SER A 78 6.91 -1.27 1.25
C SER A 78 7.64 -0.07 0.63
N SER A 79 8.56 -0.31 -0.31
CA SER A 79 9.32 0.72 -1.02
C SER A 79 8.41 1.67 -1.82
N TYR A 80 7.42 1.13 -2.53
CA TYR A 80 6.43 1.95 -3.27
C TYR A 80 5.55 2.79 -2.34
N ASN A 81 5.16 2.27 -1.18
CA ASN A 81 4.44 3.07 -0.19
C ASN A 81 5.31 4.17 0.42
N ALA A 82 6.60 3.89 0.66
CA ALA A 82 7.53 4.86 1.22
C ALA A 82 7.82 6.02 0.25
N SER A 83 8.02 5.73 -1.04
CA SER A 83 8.20 6.75 -2.09
C SER A 83 6.97 7.65 -2.21
N THR A 84 5.77 7.07 -2.32
CA THR A 84 4.51 7.84 -2.38
C THR A 84 4.34 8.78 -1.17
N ARG A 85 4.72 8.33 0.03
CA ARG A 85 4.66 9.15 1.25
C ARG A 85 5.64 10.32 1.21
N ARG A 86 6.85 10.10 0.70
CA ARG A 86 7.89 11.15 0.59
C ARG A 86 7.47 12.20 -0.43
N GLU A 87 7.01 11.79 -1.61
CA GLU A 87 6.51 12.72 -2.65
C GLU A 87 5.36 13.58 -2.14
N LEU A 88 4.42 12.97 -1.39
CA LEU A 88 3.31 13.69 -0.77
C LEU A 88 3.79 14.67 0.32
N ALA A 89 4.72 14.25 1.18
CA ALA A 89 5.28 15.11 2.22
C ALA A 89 6.03 16.32 1.62
N ASP A 90 6.81 16.10 0.56
CA ASP A 90 7.54 17.16 -0.15
C ASP A 90 6.59 18.12 -0.89
N ALA A 91 5.48 17.62 -1.43
CA ALA A 91 4.45 18.46 -2.05
C ALA A 91 3.71 19.31 -1.00
N LEU A 92 3.36 18.72 0.15
CA LEU A 92 2.75 19.44 1.28
C LEU A 92 3.67 20.51 1.85
N ALA A 93 4.96 20.20 2.02
CA ALA A 93 5.96 21.15 2.48
C ALA A 93 6.13 22.33 1.51
N ARG A 94 6.17 22.06 0.19
CA ARG A 94 6.23 23.11 -0.84
C ARG A 94 4.99 24.00 -0.87
N ALA A 95 3.83 23.46 -0.51
CA ALA A 95 2.58 24.21 -0.39
C ALA A 95 2.41 24.94 0.96
N GLY A 96 3.42 24.90 1.85
CA GLY A 96 3.37 25.58 3.15
C GLY A 96 2.58 24.81 4.24
N HIS A 97 2.19 23.57 3.97
CA HIS A 97 1.49 22.71 4.93
C HIS A 97 2.49 21.88 5.76
N HIS A 98 3.26 22.55 6.60
CA HIS A 98 4.25 21.90 7.47
C HIS A 98 3.60 21.09 8.60
N GLY A 99 4.23 19.98 8.98
CA GLY A 99 3.78 19.13 10.10
C GLY A 99 2.57 18.23 9.81
N VAL A 100 2.06 18.22 8.57
CA VAL A 100 0.96 17.35 8.15
C VAL A 100 1.46 15.91 7.98
N ASP A 101 0.87 14.98 8.71
CA ASP A 101 1.23 13.57 8.62
C ASP A 101 0.68 12.94 7.33
N ALA A 102 1.54 12.89 6.30
CA ALA A 102 1.26 12.27 5.00
C ALA A 102 0.83 10.81 5.12
N LYS A 103 1.29 10.07 6.14
CA LYS A 103 0.86 8.69 6.39
C LYS A 103 -0.61 8.63 6.77
N ARG A 104 -1.05 9.53 7.65
CA ARG A 104 -2.44 9.62 8.12
C ARG A 104 -3.39 10.02 7.00
N LEU A 105 -2.94 10.92 6.10
CA LEU A 105 -3.66 11.31 4.89
C LEU A 105 -3.83 10.15 3.89
N LEU A 106 -2.84 9.26 3.76
CA LEU A 106 -2.90 8.14 2.81
C LEU A 106 -3.64 6.91 3.34
N GLN A 107 -3.67 6.70 4.66
CA GLN A 107 -4.22 5.48 5.27
C GLN A 107 -5.73 5.50 5.48
N THR A 108 -6.34 6.68 5.64
CA THR A 108 -7.76 6.79 5.95
C THR A 108 -8.55 6.99 4.67
N LYS A 109 -9.73 6.37 4.51
CA LYS A 109 -10.55 6.55 3.30
C LYS A 109 -11.06 7.98 3.11
N ARG A 110 -11.13 8.78 4.19
CA ARG A 110 -11.46 10.21 4.22
C ARG A 110 -10.79 10.90 5.42
N PRO A 111 -9.46 11.06 5.42
CA PRO A 111 -8.76 11.73 6.50
C PRO A 111 -8.94 13.24 6.33
N LEU A 112 -9.50 13.89 7.33
CA LEU A 112 -9.38 15.33 7.52
C LEU A 112 -8.18 15.56 8.43
N VAL A 113 -7.09 16.09 7.89
CA VAL A 113 -5.87 16.37 8.67
C VAL A 113 -5.68 17.87 8.78
N ALA A 114 -5.60 18.36 10.02
CA ALA A 114 -5.32 19.76 10.30
C ALA A 114 -3.92 20.13 9.83
N SER A 115 -3.84 21.22 9.08
CA SER A 115 -2.59 21.85 8.70
C SER A 115 -2.28 23.04 9.62
N SER A 116 -1.00 23.34 9.78
CA SER A 116 -0.52 24.57 10.43
C SER A 116 -1.06 25.86 9.82
N ALA A 117 -1.55 25.80 8.57
CA ALA A 117 -2.17 26.93 7.86
C ALA A 117 -3.62 27.22 8.30
N GLY A 118 -4.16 26.53 9.32
CA GLY A 118 -5.54 26.75 9.80
C GLY A 118 -6.62 26.14 8.90
N VAL A 119 -6.27 25.10 8.16
CA VAL A 119 -7.10 24.44 7.14
C VAL A 119 -7.09 22.93 7.37
N LEU A 120 -8.21 22.26 7.11
CA LEU A 120 -8.32 20.81 7.07
C LEU A 120 -8.05 20.31 5.66
N LEU A 121 -7.09 19.41 5.52
CA LEU A 121 -6.74 18.79 4.26
C LEU A 121 -7.44 17.45 4.14
N GLN A 122 -8.07 17.22 2.99
CA GLN A 122 -8.68 15.95 2.62
C GLN A 122 -8.04 15.42 1.35
N LEU A 123 -7.69 14.12 1.37
CA LEU A 123 -7.21 13.44 0.18
C LEU A 123 -8.38 13.01 -0.69
N ARG A 124 -8.41 13.46 -1.94
CA ARG A 124 -9.33 13.04 -3.00
C ARG A 124 -8.54 12.28 -4.06
N ARG A 125 -9.02 11.12 -4.49
CA ARG A 125 -8.45 10.40 -5.63
C ARG A 125 -9.41 10.51 -6.79
N GLU A 126 -8.96 11.09 -7.90
CA GLU A 126 -9.74 11.17 -9.13
C GLU A 126 -9.02 10.49 -10.28
N ARG A 127 -9.81 10.17 -11.31
CA ARG A 127 -9.31 9.58 -12.53
C ARG A 127 -9.56 10.57 -13.66
N ASP A 128 -8.54 10.82 -14.45
CA ASP A 128 -8.66 11.67 -15.63
C ASP A 128 -9.44 10.99 -16.75
N ASP A 129 -9.82 11.76 -17.76
CA ASP A 129 -10.45 11.28 -19.00
C ASP A 129 -9.56 10.25 -19.72
N HIS A 130 -8.24 10.32 -19.50
CA HIS A 130 -7.25 9.35 -19.96
C HIS A 130 -7.00 8.16 -19.00
N ARG A 131 -7.90 7.91 -18.03
CA ARG A 131 -7.80 6.86 -16.99
C ARG A 131 -6.59 6.95 -16.05
N ARG A 132 -5.80 8.01 -16.09
CA ARG A 132 -4.70 8.27 -15.15
C ARG A 132 -5.28 8.58 -13.77
N GLN A 133 -4.70 8.01 -12.72
CA GLN A 133 -5.12 8.27 -11.34
C GLN A 133 -4.32 9.45 -10.78
N TRP A 134 -5.01 10.34 -10.08
CA TRP A 134 -4.43 11.52 -9.46
C TRP A 134 -4.81 11.57 -7.98
N ILE A 135 -3.84 11.94 -7.15
CA ILE A 135 -4.02 12.30 -5.75
C ILE A 135 -4.15 13.82 -5.70
N LEU A 136 -5.35 14.28 -5.36
CA LEU A 136 -5.72 15.67 -5.17
C LEU A 136 -5.85 15.92 -3.67
N ILE A 137 -5.46 17.10 -3.22
CA ILE A 137 -5.66 17.50 -1.82
C ILE A 137 -6.65 18.67 -1.80
N ASP A 138 -7.78 18.50 -1.14
CA ASP A 138 -8.74 19.57 -0.94
C ASP A 138 -8.48 20.23 0.42
N ALA A 139 -8.44 21.55 0.41
CA ALA A 139 -8.35 22.42 1.57
C ALA A 139 -9.76 22.88 1.98
N PHE A 140 -10.13 22.66 3.25
CA PHE A 140 -11.38 23.11 3.87
C PHE A 140 -11.09 24.03 5.05
N PRO A 141 -11.86 25.12 5.23
CA PRO A 141 -11.70 25.99 6.39
C PRO A 141 -11.98 25.21 7.68
N LEU A 142 -11.10 25.34 8.67
CA LEU A 142 -11.19 24.64 9.96
C LEU A 142 -12.51 24.91 10.72
N ALA A 143 -13.14 26.07 10.46
CA ALA A 143 -14.38 26.52 11.10
C ALA A 143 -15.68 25.99 10.46
N GLY A 144 -15.61 25.20 9.38
CA GLY A 144 -16.78 24.91 8.54
C GLY A 144 -17.29 23.46 8.54
N ILE A 145 -16.74 22.55 9.35
CA ILE A 145 -17.18 21.15 9.33
C ILE A 145 -18.22 20.93 10.43
N PRO A 146 -19.51 20.70 10.09
CA PRO A 146 -20.42 20.07 11.04
C PRO A 146 -19.83 18.69 11.35
N LEU A 147 -19.45 18.48 12.61
CA LEU A 147 -19.17 17.17 13.15
C LEU A 147 -20.42 16.32 12.91
N SER A 148 -20.47 15.58 11.79
CA SER A 148 -21.40 14.47 11.67
C SER A 148 -20.92 13.43 12.68
N THR A 149 -21.53 13.49 13.87
CA THR A 149 -21.42 12.49 14.92
C THR A 149 -21.78 11.12 14.35
N PRO A 150 -21.13 10.04 14.84
CA PRO A 150 -21.39 8.67 14.41
C PRO A 150 -22.84 8.24 14.61
#